data_AF-A0A7S0WJ91-F1
#
_entry.id   AF-A0A7S0WJ91-F1
#
_cell.length_a   1.000
_cell.length_b   1.000
_cell.length_c   1.000
_cell.angle_alpha   90.00
_cell.angle_beta   90.00
_cell.angle_gamma   90.00
#
_symmetry.space_group_name_H-M   'P 1'
#
loop_
_entity.id
_entity.type
_entity.pdbx_description
1 polymer ?
#
loop_
_entity_poly.entity_id
_entity_poly.type
_entity_poly.pdbx_seq_one_letter_code
_entity_poly.pdbx_strand_id
1 'polypeptide(L)'
;AMLNRLTRQYFSSLPRAWSSHAAGSQQDSRPIVAAAAAAAVAAVISTFTASAENSKHSKHEVDRKPTGNCADKQGMGCGQPVPLEPDKLKPYEGRWLLVHRAQGSMDDFFDLFEVHPFLRWAAEHVAGYEIEVDARRAQLRFHILSPLPFLRLTEVYRLDGHEAANRRRDLRRGGQHGRVELTQGCLKLRLWWGYPFAGRAVDELRLTSGDTMVLTCKASVFSREESQPSAGGSDQSSGAATFRSVYRRSTAPQSG
;
A
#
# COMPACT_ATOMS: atom_id res chain seq x y z
N ALA A 1 -26.97 -1.30 0.46
CA ALA A 1 -27.57 -0.36 1.45
C ALA A 1 -26.53 0.27 2.39
N MET A 2 -25.67 -0.50 3.06
CA MET A 2 -24.63 0.02 3.98
C MET A 2 -23.63 0.97 3.32
N LEU A 3 -23.24 0.67 2.07
CA LEU A 3 -22.29 1.48 1.29
C LEU A 3 -22.84 2.87 0.92
N ASN A 4 -24.08 2.95 0.43
CA ASN A 4 -24.77 4.23 0.20
C ASN A 4 -24.90 5.06 1.49
N ARG A 5 -24.97 4.42 2.67
CA ARG A 5 -25.01 5.10 3.96
C ARG A 5 -23.65 5.69 4.33
N LEU A 6 -22.56 4.95 4.13
CA LEU A 6 -21.20 5.43 4.36
C LEU A 6 -20.81 6.57 3.41
N THR A 7 -21.19 6.48 2.13
CA THR A 7 -20.95 7.55 1.16
C THR A 7 -21.72 8.81 1.53
N ARG A 8 -23.02 8.70 1.87
CA ARG A 8 -23.83 9.86 2.31
C ARG A 8 -23.31 10.46 3.61
N GLN A 9 -22.94 9.63 4.59
CA GLN A 9 -22.45 10.10 5.89
C GLN A 9 -21.10 10.82 5.74
N TYR A 10 -20.20 10.30 4.91
CA TYR A 10 -18.89 10.91 4.65
C TYR A 10 -18.99 12.25 3.90
N PHE A 11 -19.82 12.33 2.84
CA PHE A 11 -20.04 13.59 2.12
C PHE A 11 -20.82 14.63 2.96
N SER A 12 -21.64 14.20 3.91
CA SER A 12 -22.35 15.10 4.83
C SER A 12 -21.46 15.70 5.94
N SER A 13 -20.27 15.12 6.18
CA SER A 13 -19.35 15.52 7.25
C SER A 13 -18.12 16.32 6.79
N LEU A 14 -17.98 16.60 5.49
CA LEU A 14 -16.89 17.45 5.00
C LEU A 14 -17.12 18.91 5.45
N PRO A 15 -16.12 19.58 6.05
CA PRO A 15 -16.23 21.01 6.37
C PRO A 15 -16.54 21.82 5.11
N ARG A 16 -17.50 22.75 5.20
CA ARG A 16 -17.85 23.73 4.14
C ARG A 16 -16.69 24.68 3.76
N ALA A 17 -15.49 24.47 4.27
CA ALA A 17 -14.35 25.35 4.08
C ALA A 17 -13.63 25.02 2.75
N TRP A 18 -14.30 25.26 1.64
CA TRP A 18 -13.66 25.45 0.32
C TRP A 18 -14.62 26.25 -0.57
N SER A 19 -14.79 27.52 -0.22
CA SER A 19 -15.42 28.51 -1.09
C SER A 19 -15.00 29.90 -0.66
N SER A 20 -13.83 30.31 -1.11
CA SER A 20 -13.46 31.72 -1.23
C SER A 20 -12.64 31.90 -2.49
N HIS A 21 -13.30 31.85 -3.65
CA HIS A 21 -13.06 32.74 -4.78
C HIS A 21 -14.13 32.52 -5.86
N ALA A 22 -14.43 33.62 -6.57
CA ALA A 22 -15.40 33.81 -7.63
C ALA A 22 -16.88 33.93 -7.22
N ALA A 23 -17.29 35.18 -6.96
CA ALA A 23 -18.65 35.62 -7.16
C ALA A 23 -18.92 35.68 -8.67
N GLY A 24 -19.69 34.73 -9.17
CA GLY A 24 -20.18 34.68 -10.55
C GLY A 24 -21.38 33.75 -10.58
N SER A 25 -22.54 34.28 -10.93
CA SER A 25 -23.81 33.57 -11.02
C SER A 25 -23.69 32.33 -11.91
N GLN A 26 -23.75 31.14 -11.31
CA GLN A 26 -23.74 29.88 -12.05
C GLN A 26 -24.75 28.91 -11.44
N GLN A 27 -25.70 28.48 -12.28
CA GLN A 27 -26.74 27.50 -12.01
C GLN A 27 -26.21 26.25 -11.29
N ASP A 28 -26.97 25.83 -10.27
CA ASP A 28 -26.72 24.70 -9.37
C ASP A 28 -26.56 23.37 -10.13
N SER A 29 -25.34 23.07 -10.57
CA SER A 29 -24.94 21.78 -11.15
C SER A 29 -24.41 20.79 -10.08
N ARG A 30 -24.50 21.18 -8.80
CA ARG A 30 -23.92 20.48 -7.65
C ARG A 30 -24.47 19.07 -7.37
N PRO A 31 -25.76 18.72 -7.62
CA PRO A 31 -26.23 17.36 -7.34
C PRO A 31 -25.72 16.32 -8.34
N ILE A 32 -25.31 16.74 -9.55
CA ILE A 32 -24.89 15.82 -10.62
C ILE A 32 -23.46 15.28 -10.35
N VAL A 33 -22.56 16.14 -9.87
CA VAL A 33 -21.16 15.76 -9.61
C VAL A 33 -21.04 14.80 -8.41
N ALA A 34 -21.81 15.03 -7.35
CA ALA A 34 -21.84 14.14 -6.18
C ALA A 34 -22.44 12.77 -6.51
N ALA A 35 -23.47 12.72 -7.37
CA ALA A 35 -24.07 11.47 -7.84
C ALA A 35 -23.11 10.67 -8.73
N ALA A 36 -22.37 11.34 -9.62
CA ALA A 36 -21.38 10.70 -10.48
C ALA A 36 -20.20 10.11 -9.68
N ALA A 37 -19.70 10.83 -8.67
CA ALA A 37 -18.65 10.33 -7.78
C ALA A 37 -19.12 9.12 -6.95
N ALA A 38 -20.34 9.15 -6.42
CA ALA A 38 -20.91 8.02 -5.68
C ALA A 38 -21.14 6.79 -6.59
N ALA A 39 -21.58 6.98 -7.83
CA ALA A 39 -21.72 5.91 -8.81
C ALA A 39 -20.38 5.29 -9.20
N ALA A 40 -19.33 6.10 -9.37
CA ALA A 40 -17.98 5.62 -9.65
C ALA A 40 -17.42 4.80 -8.48
N VAL A 41 -17.59 5.27 -7.23
CA VAL A 41 -17.21 4.52 -6.02
C VAL A 41 -17.97 3.20 -5.93
N ALA A 42 -19.28 3.21 -6.20
CA ALA A 42 -20.10 2.00 -6.17
C ALA A 42 -19.72 1.00 -7.28
N ALA A 43 -19.38 1.46 -8.47
CA ALA A 43 -18.94 0.61 -9.57
C ALA A 43 -17.56 -0.02 -9.29
N VAL A 44 -16.62 0.77 -8.78
CA VAL A 44 -15.30 0.28 -8.36
C VAL A 44 -15.45 -0.76 -7.25
N ILE A 45 -16.26 -0.48 -6.24
CA ILE A 45 -16.48 -1.40 -5.11
C ILE A 45 -17.23 -2.66 -5.55
N SER A 46 -18.21 -2.55 -6.45
CA SER A 46 -18.94 -3.72 -6.99
C SER A 46 -18.03 -4.64 -7.80
N THR A 47 -17.09 -4.07 -8.56
CA THR A 47 -16.06 -4.84 -9.28
C THR A 47 -15.15 -5.59 -8.30
N PHE A 48 -14.87 -4.99 -7.13
CA PHE A 48 -14.07 -5.62 -6.09
C PHE A 48 -14.82 -6.65 -5.24
N THR A 49 -16.11 -6.44 -4.93
CA THR A 49 -16.91 -7.39 -4.13
C THR A 49 -17.28 -8.62 -4.94
N ALA A 50 -17.61 -8.48 -6.23
CA ALA A 50 -17.82 -9.62 -7.14
C ALA A 50 -16.56 -10.49 -7.25
N SER A 51 -15.37 -9.89 -7.12
CA SER A 51 -14.10 -10.63 -7.11
C SER A 51 -13.77 -11.28 -5.76
N ALA A 52 -14.34 -10.80 -4.65
CA ALA A 52 -14.11 -11.36 -3.31
C ALA A 52 -15.03 -12.55 -3.00
N GLU A 53 -16.26 -12.55 -3.54
CA GLU A 53 -17.18 -13.70 -3.42
C GLU A 53 -16.70 -14.92 -4.21
N ASN A 54 -16.00 -14.70 -5.32
CA ASN A 54 -15.41 -15.80 -6.11
C ASN A 54 -14.22 -16.49 -5.42
N SER A 55 -13.71 -15.93 -4.31
CA SER A 55 -12.67 -16.55 -3.48
C SER A 55 -13.24 -17.51 -2.41
N LYS A 56 -14.53 -17.43 -2.10
CA LYS A 56 -15.19 -18.25 -1.05
C LYS A 56 -15.83 -19.55 -1.57
N HIS A 57 -15.75 -19.84 -2.87
CA HIS A 57 -16.32 -21.07 -3.47
C HIS A 57 -15.29 -22.03 -4.08
N SER A 58 -13.99 -21.80 -3.88
CA SER A 58 -12.98 -22.80 -4.22
C SER A 58 -12.79 -23.81 -3.07
N LYS A 59 -13.83 -24.60 -2.78
CA LYS A 59 -13.77 -25.86 -2.01
C LYS A 59 -14.01 -27.08 -2.91
N HIS A 60 -13.68 -26.97 -4.20
CA HIS A 60 -13.44 -28.15 -5.01
C HIS A 60 -11.97 -28.53 -4.87
N GLU A 61 -11.74 -29.47 -3.98
CA GLU A 61 -10.62 -30.39 -3.96
C GLU A 61 -10.59 -31.11 -5.32
N VAL A 62 -9.93 -30.46 -6.29
CA VAL A 62 -9.51 -31.12 -7.52
C VAL A 62 -8.16 -31.71 -7.19
N ASP A 63 -8.13 -33.03 -7.13
CA ASP A 63 -6.95 -33.88 -7.16
C ASP A 63 -6.17 -33.62 -8.46
N ARG A 64 -5.48 -32.47 -8.51
CA ARG A 64 -4.53 -32.11 -9.54
C ARG A 64 -3.17 -32.51 -9.03
N LYS A 65 -2.65 -33.60 -9.58
CA LYS A 65 -1.22 -33.91 -9.58
C LYS A 65 -0.42 -32.62 -9.79
N PRO A 66 0.55 -32.30 -8.92
CA PRO A 66 1.41 -31.14 -9.10
C PRO A 66 2.38 -31.44 -10.24
N THR A 67 1.98 -31.14 -11.47
CA THR A 67 2.89 -31.09 -12.61
C THR A 67 3.40 -29.66 -12.74
N GLY A 68 4.66 -29.46 -12.34
CA GLY A 68 5.39 -28.23 -12.63
C GLY A 68 6.30 -27.81 -11.49
N ASN A 69 7.39 -28.55 -11.30
CA ASN A 69 8.53 -28.14 -10.48
C ASN A 69 9.02 -26.75 -10.95
N CYS A 70 8.70 -25.71 -10.17
CA CYS A 70 9.50 -24.48 -10.07
C CYS A 70 10.47 -24.59 -8.89
N ALA A 71 11.00 -25.80 -8.66
CA ALA A 71 12.11 -26.04 -7.75
C ALA A 71 13.39 -26.16 -8.59
N ASP A 72 14.47 -25.59 -8.05
CA ASP A 72 15.85 -25.69 -8.51
C ASP A 72 16.23 -24.94 -9.77
N LYS A 73 16.50 -23.63 -9.60
CA LYS A 73 17.82 -23.09 -9.96
C LYS A 73 18.32 -22.13 -8.87
N GLN A 74 19.03 -22.70 -7.91
CA GLN A 74 19.98 -22.01 -7.04
C GLN A 74 21.05 -21.35 -7.92
N GLY A 75 21.04 -20.03 -8.03
CA GLY A 75 22.01 -19.27 -8.81
C GLY A 75 22.24 -17.91 -8.19
N MET A 76 23.38 -17.77 -7.51
CA MET A 76 23.89 -16.58 -6.80
C MET A 76 23.22 -16.23 -5.47
N GLY A 77 23.86 -16.71 -4.40
CA GLY A 77 24.08 -16.01 -3.13
C GLY A 77 23.03 -14.99 -2.70
N CYS A 78 21.76 -15.38 -2.62
CA CYS A 78 20.87 -14.74 -1.68
C CYS A 78 21.53 -14.94 -0.32
N GLY A 79 22.24 -13.89 0.16
CA GLY A 79 22.71 -13.87 1.53
C GLY A 79 21.55 -14.33 2.38
N GLN A 80 21.78 -15.38 3.16
CA GLN A 80 20.73 -16.01 3.94
C GLN A 80 19.93 -14.90 4.63
N PRO A 81 18.59 -14.90 4.51
CA PRO A 81 17.78 -13.85 5.08
C PRO A 81 18.18 -13.69 6.55
N VAL A 82 18.62 -12.48 6.91
CA VAL A 82 19.14 -12.22 8.26
C VAL A 82 17.92 -12.03 9.16
N PRO A 83 17.71 -12.89 10.17
CA PRO A 83 16.60 -12.73 11.09
C PRO A 83 16.68 -11.38 11.81
N LEU A 84 15.55 -10.70 11.90
CA LEU A 84 15.39 -9.43 12.59
C LEU A 84 15.03 -9.70 14.05
N GLU A 85 15.83 -9.14 14.96
CA GLU A 85 15.51 -9.12 16.38
C GLU A 85 14.34 -8.16 16.64
N PRO A 86 13.24 -8.61 17.29
CA PRO A 86 12.08 -7.77 17.58
C PRO A 86 12.42 -6.47 18.33
N ASP A 87 13.40 -6.51 19.25
CA ASP A 87 13.79 -5.35 20.06
C ASP A 87 14.37 -4.22 19.23
N LYS A 88 15.04 -4.54 18.11
CA LYS A 88 15.57 -3.53 17.17
C LYS A 88 14.46 -2.82 16.39
N LEU A 89 13.25 -3.38 16.36
CA LEU A 89 12.08 -2.81 15.71
C LEU A 89 11.18 -2.02 16.67
N LYS A 90 11.38 -2.13 17.99
CA LYS A 90 10.62 -1.38 18.99
C LYS A 90 10.57 0.12 18.76
N PRO A 91 11.65 0.80 18.29
CA PRO A 91 11.56 2.22 17.97
C PRO A 91 10.54 2.56 16.88
N TYR A 92 10.21 1.62 15.99
CA TYR A 92 9.22 1.82 14.91
C TYR A 92 7.79 1.51 15.36
N GLU A 93 7.60 0.78 16.46
CA GLU A 93 6.27 0.37 16.94
C GLU A 93 5.43 1.60 17.34
N GLY A 94 4.15 1.55 17.01
CA GLY A 94 3.15 2.58 17.33
C GLY A 94 2.49 3.20 16.11
N ARG A 95 1.72 4.26 16.38
CA ARG A 95 0.92 4.97 15.38
C ARG A 95 1.66 6.19 14.85
N TRP A 96 1.78 6.28 13.53
CA TRP A 96 2.51 7.30 12.79
C TRP A 96 1.57 8.05 11.84
N LEU A 97 1.30 9.32 12.14
CA LEU A 97 0.37 10.15 11.37
C LEU A 97 1.13 10.94 10.30
N LEU A 98 0.60 10.94 9.09
CA LEU A 98 1.16 11.65 7.95
C LEU A 98 1.08 13.16 8.16
N VAL A 99 2.19 13.85 7.93
CA VAL A 99 2.24 15.31 7.91
C VAL A 99 2.00 15.79 6.48
N HIS A 100 0.73 15.96 6.08
CA HIS A 100 0.34 16.26 4.69
C HIS A 100 1.14 17.41 4.06
N ARG A 101 1.40 18.50 4.80
CA ARG A 101 2.17 19.65 4.31
C ARG A 101 3.65 19.36 3.98
N ALA A 102 4.18 18.23 4.44
CA ALA A 102 5.58 17.83 4.28
C ALA A 102 5.74 16.62 3.34
N GLN A 103 4.65 16.21 2.70
CA GLN A 103 4.64 15.13 1.71
C GLN A 103 5.11 15.68 0.36
N GLY A 104 6.07 14.98 -0.27
CA GLY A 104 6.42 15.22 -1.67
C GLY A 104 5.33 14.71 -2.61
N SER A 105 5.30 15.21 -3.85
CA SER A 105 4.32 14.72 -4.83
C SER A 105 4.46 13.20 -5.04
N MET A 106 3.31 12.54 -5.22
CA MET A 106 3.20 11.13 -5.62
C MET A 106 2.86 10.97 -7.10
N ASP A 107 2.77 12.06 -7.88
CA ASP A 107 2.29 12.04 -9.25
C ASP A 107 3.15 11.14 -10.14
N ASP A 108 4.47 11.26 -10.07
CA ASP A 108 5.40 10.40 -10.81
C ASP A 108 5.19 8.92 -10.48
N PHE A 109 4.89 8.58 -9.22
CA PHE A 109 4.60 7.21 -8.82
C PHE A 109 3.26 6.74 -9.41
N PHE A 110 2.24 7.59 -9.37
CA PHE A 110 0.94 7.27 -9.94
C PHE A 110 0.97 7.14 -11.45
N ASP A 111 1.75 7.97 -12.14
CA ASP A 111 1.96 7.90 -13.58
C ASP A 111 2.74 6.64 -13.95
N LEU A 112 3.82 6.33 -13.22
CA LEU A 112 4.64 5.14 -13.43
C LEU A 112 3.82 3.84 -13.42
N PHE A 113 2.85 3.73 -12.52
CA PHE A 113 2.00 2.55 -12.40
C PHE A 113 0.63 2.72 -13.05
N GLU A 114 0.40 3.78 -13.83
CA GLU A 114 -0.87 4.08 -14.49
C GLU A 114 -2.07 4.03 -13.52
N VAL A 115 -1.89 4.55 -12.30
CA VAL A 115 -2.89 4.51 -11.24
C VAL A 115 -4.08 5.38 -11.63
N HIS A 116 -5.27 4.79 -11.59
CA HIS A 116 -6.51 5.47 -11.98
C HIS A 116 -6.77 6.72 -11.10
N PRO A 117 -7.26 7.86 -11.65
CA PRO A 117 -7.44 9.11 -10.91
C PRO A 117 -8.23 8.98 -9.60
N PHE A 118 -9.27 8.14 -9.59
CA PHE A 118 -10.03 7.83 -8.36
C PHE A 118 -9.14 7.28 -7.23
N LEU A 119 -8.18 6.40 -7.56
CA LEU A 119 -7.26 5.84 -6.56
C LEU A 119 -6.19 6.85 -6.14
N ARG A 120 -5.80 7.78 -7.01
CA ARG A 120 -4.92 8.90 -6.65
C ARG A 120 -5.58 9.78 -5.58
N TRP A 121 -6.81 10.21 -5.84
CA TRP A 121 -7.65 10.93 -4.87
C TRP A 121 -7.82 10.14 -3.56
N ALA A 122 -8.04 8.83 -3.65
CA ALA A 122 -8.19 8.00 -2.47
C ALA A 122 -6.87 7.94 -1.65
N ALA A 123 -5.71 7.85 -2.31
CA ALA A 123 -4.41 7.81 -1.66
C ALA A 123 -4.08 9.10 -0.88
N GLU A 124 -4.59 10.26 -1.30
CA GLU A 124 -4.50 11.52 -0.55
C GLU A 124 -5.18 11.44 0.83
N HIS A 125 -6.11 10.52 1.00
CA HIS A 125 -6.82 10.28 2.26
C HIS A 125 -6.11 9.27 3.16
N VAL A 126 -4.90 8.82 2.84
CA VAL A 126 -4.10 8.04 3.79
C VAL A 126 -3.68 8.96 4.95
N ALA A 127 -4.11 8.62 6.16
CA ALA A 127 -3.83 9.39 7.35
C ALA A 127 -2.50 9.01 8.01
N GLY A 128 -1.97 7.82 7.72
CA GLY A 128 -0.77 7.32 8.37
C GLY A 128 -0.64 5.80 8.38
N TYR A 129 0.20 5.31 9.28
CA TYR A 129 0.42 3.89 9.53
C TYR A 129 0.37 3.57 11.01
N GLU A 130 0.07 2.33 11.33
CA GLU A 130 0.29 1.75 12.64
C GLU A 130 1.16 0.50 12.48
N ILE A 131 2.24 0.46 13.24
CA ILE A 131 3.26 -0.58 13.17
C ILE A 131 3.20 -1.37 14.47
N GLU A 132 2.99 -2.67 14.37
CA GLU A 132 2.98 -3.59 15.51
C GLU A 132 4.08 -4.64 15.36
N VAL A 133 4.77 -4.94 16.45
CA VAL A 133 5.80 -5.99 16.47
C VAL A 133 5.35 -7.14 17.37
N ASP A 134 4.92 -8.23 16.74
CA ASP A 134 4.52 -9.45 17.42
C ASP A 134 5.73 -10.37 17.59
N ALA A 135 6.45 -10.18 18.69
CA ALA A 135 7.64 -10.97 19.02
C ALA A 135 7.33 -12.47 19.18
N ARG A 136 6.11 -12.83 19.61
CA ARG A 136 5.71 -14.24 19.80
C ARG A 136 5.52 -14.96 18.49
N ARG A 137 4.97 -14.28 17.49
CA ARG A 137 4.75 -14.83 16.14
C ARG A 137 5.89 -14.53 15.17
N ALA A 138 6.92 -13.81 15.61
CA ALA A 138 7.98 -13.29 14.76
C ALA A 138 7.43 -12.53 13.54
N GLN A 139 6.47 -11.62 13.78
CA GLN A 139 5.79 -10.86 12.73
C GLN A 139 5.86 -9.34 12.97
N LEU A 140 6.03 -8.60 11.88
CA LEU A 140 5.76 -7.16 11.81
C LEU A 140 4.40 -6.96 11.12
N ARG A 141 3.48 -6.24 11.73
CA ARG A 141 2.23 -5.82 11.09
C ARG A 141 2.28 -4.33 10.76
N PHE A 142 1.85 -4.00 9.56
CA PHE A 142 1.83 -2.65 9.03
C PHE A 142 0.41 -2.32 8.59
N HIS A 143 -0.28 -1.50 9.38
CA HIS A 143 -1.67 -1.12 9.17
C HIS A 143 -1.74 0.24 8.49
N ILE A 144 -2.36 0.32 7.31
CA ILE A 144 -2.65 1.58 6.64
C ILE A 144 -3.86 2.22 7.29
N LEU A 145 -3.68 3.43 7.81
CA LEU A 145 -4.73 4.20 8.45
C LEU A 145 -5.39 5.11 7.42
N SER A 146 -6.70 4.93 7.20
CA SER A 146 -7.48 5.78 6.31
C SER A 146 -8.93 5.89 6.79
N PRO A 147 -9.60 7.04 6.61
CA PRO A 147 -11.04 7.14 6.77
C PRO A 147 -11.80 6.30 5.74
N LEU A 148 -11.20 6.03 4.58
CA LEU A 148 -11.80 5.19 3.53
C LEU A 148 -11.58 3.70 3.86
N PRO A 149 -12.63 2.91 4.18
CA PRO A 149 -12.47 1.54 4.65
C PRO A 149 -11.76 0.62 3.67
N PHE A 150 -11.94 0.84 2.37
CA PHE A 150 -11.33 0.00 1.33
C PHE A 150 -9.83 0.24 1.14
N LEU A 151 -9.28 1.32 1.72
CA LEU A 151 -7.84 1.59 1.77
C LEU A 151 -7.18 1.06 3.04
N ARG A 152 -7.96 0.61 4.03
CA ARG A 152 -7.42 -0.01 5.24
C ARG A 152 -6.89 -1.38 4.86
N LEU A 153 -5.57 -1.48 4.79
CA LEU A 153 -4.84 -2.69 4.47
C LEU A 153 -3.92 -3.01 5.63
N THR A 154 -3.82 -4.29 5.97
CA THR A 154 -2.84 -4.80 6.90
C THR A 154 -1.85 -5.62 6.11
N GLU A 155 -0.59 -5.23 6.15
CA GLU A 155 0.51 -6.03 5.63
C GLU A 155 1.16 -6.77 6.78
N VAL A 156 1.48 -8.04 6.58
CA VAL A 156 2.16 -8.86 7.58
C VAL A 156 3.46 -9.34 6.98
N TYR A 157 4.57 -9.09 7.68
CA TYR A 157 5.91 -9.50 7.28
C TYR A 157 6.52 -10.40 8.34
N ARG A 158 7.26 -11.42 7.89
CA ARG A 158 7.98 -12.33 8.78
C ARG A 158 9.31 -11.70 9.18
N LEU A 159 9.67 -11.81 10.45
CA LEU A 159 10.93 -11.28 10.96
C LEU A 159 12.13 -12.18 10.66
N ASP A 160 11.92 -13.40 10.18
CA ASP A 160 12.99 -14.29 9.71
C ASP A 160 13.55 -13.91 8.32
N GLY A 161 13.05 -12.82 7.74
CA GLY A 161 13.47 -12.31 6.43
C GLY A 161 12.89 -13.08 5.23
N HIS A 162 12.06 -14.10 5.47
CA HIS A 162 11.32 -14.76 4.41
C HIS A 162 10.24 -13.85 3.82
N GLU A 163 9.89 -14.15 2.58
CA GLU A 163 8.87 -13.43 1.84
C GLU A 163 7.47 -13.66 2.45
N ALA A 164 6.67 -12.60 2.42
CA ALA A 164 5.26 -12.61 2.75
C ALA A 164 4.43 -12.18 1.55
N ALA A 165 3.25 -12.77 1.41
CA ALA A 165 2.26 -12.39 0.41
C ALA A 165 1.21 -11.47 1.06
N ASN A 166 0.98 -10.32 0.44
CA ASN A 166 0.05 -9.29 0.89
C ASN A 166 -0.87 -8.87 -0.27
N ARG A 167 -1.95 -8.14 0.03
CA ARG A 167 -2.77 -7.49 -1.01
C ARG A 167 -2.03 -6.27 -1.55
N ARG A 168 -2.16 -5.99 -2.86
CA ARG A 168 -1.59 -4.77 -3.47
C ARG A 168 -2.19 -3.50 -2.90
N ARG A 169 -1.35 -2.46 -2.71
CA ARG A 169 -1.77 -1.13 -2.22
C ARG A 169 -2.59 -0.32 -3.24
N ASP A 170 -2.39 -0.55 -4.53
CA ASP A 170 -3.17 0.07 -5.61
C ASP A 170 -4.53 -0.62 -5.84
N LEU A 171 -4.93 -1.52 -4.94
CA LEU A 171 -6.17 -2.29 -4.94
C LEU A 171 -6.41 -3.16 -6.17
N ARG A 172 -5.53 -3.17 -7.17
CA ARG A 172 -5.66 -4.02 -8.35
C ARG A 172 -5.67 -5.51 -7.95
N ARG A 173 -6.21 -6.34 -8.84
CA ARG A 173 -6.24 -7.79 -8.64
C ARG A 173 -4.82 -8.35 -8.58
N GLY A 174 -4.64 -9.38 -7.75
CA GLY A 174 -3.36 -10.04 -7.52
C GLY A 174 -2.78 -9.74 -6.15
N GLY A 175 -1.70 -10.44 -5.82
CA GLY A 175 -0.91 -10.19 -4.61
C GLY A 175 0.29 -9.28 -4.89
N GLN A 176 0.80 -8.69 -3.82
CA GLN A 176 2.17 -8.22 -3.76
C GLN A 176 2.95 -9.17 -2.85
N HIS A 177 4.21 -9.41 -3.17
CA HIS A 177 5.13 -10.11 -2.30
C HIS A 177 6.06 -9.08 -1.68
N GLY A 178 6.55 -9.35 -0.48
CA GLY A 178 7.53 -8.50 0.12
C GLY A 178 8.24 -9.12 1.29
N ARG A 179 9.34 -8.48 1.69
CA ARG A 179 10.10 -8.86 2.89
C ARG A 179 10.59 -7.62 3.60
N VAL A 180 10.89 -7.78 4.88
CA VAL A 180 11.40 -6.73 5.75
C VAL A 180 12.89 -6.94 6.00
N GLU A 181 13.66 -5.85 5.93
CA GLU A 181 15.08 -5.82 6.22
C GLU A 181 15.37 -4.64 7.17
N LEU A 182 16.35 -4.77 8.06
CA LEU A 182 16.83 -3.66 8.89
C LEU A 182 18.32 -3.46 8.60
N THR A 183 18.68 -2.29 8.08
CA THR A 183 20.06 -1.97 7.72
C THR A 183 20.44 -0.62 8.28
N GLN A 184 21.47 -0.57 9.14
CA GLN A 184 21.98 0.69 9.73
C GLN A 184 20.87 1.56 10.36
N GLY A 185 19.95 0.91 11.09
CA GLY A 185 18.83 1.60 11.73
C GLY A 185 17.75 2.11 10.77
N CYS A 186 17.77 1.71 9.49
CA CYS A 186 16.71 1.97 8.50
C CYS A 186 15.91 0.69 8.25
N LEU A 187 14.60 0.75 8.53
CA LEU A 187 13.68 -0.33 8.22
C LEU A 187 13.30 -0.26 6.74
N LYS A 188 13.54 -1.34 6.00
CA LYS A 188 13.24 -1.42 4.57
C LYS A 188 12.17 -2.46 4.31
N LEU A 189 11.12 -2.06 3.59
CA LEU A 189 10.14 -2.99 3.02
C LEU A 189 10.43 -3.12 1.54
N ARG A 190 10.89 -4.29 1.10
CA ARG A 190 11.06 -4.61 -0.32
C ARG A 190 9.80 -5.28 -0.81
N LEU A 191 9.18 -4.71 -1.83
CA LEU A 191 7.91 -5.12 -2.39
C LEU A 191 8.09 -5.42 -3.87
N TRP A 192 7.39 -6.42 -4.38
CA TRP A 192 7.28 -6.69 -5.82
C TRP A 192 5.97 -7.37 -6.16
N TRP A 193 5.55 -7.24 -7.40
CA TRP A 193 4.32 -7.84 -7.90
C TRP A 193 4.43 -8.15 -9.39
N GLY A 194 3.60 -9.10 -9.83
CA GLY A 194 3.61 -9.59 -11.21
C GLY A 194 2.75 -8.79 -12.18
N TYR A 195 2.69 -9.31 -13.41
CA TYR A 195 1.92 -8.78 -14.52
C TYR A 195 0.41 -8.62 -14.24
N PRO A 196 -0.29 -7.71 -14.96
CA PRO A 196 0.18 -6.90 -16.11
C PRO A 196 0.98 -5.64 -15.75
N PHE A 197 0.97 -5.24 -14.48
CA PHE A 197 1.68 -4.04 -14.01
C PHE A 197 2.90 -4.44 -13.18
N ALA A 198 3.74 -5.33 -13.70
CA ALA A 198 4.84 -5.90 -12.91
C ALA A 198 5.82 -4.81 -12.46
N GLY A 199 6.26 -4.88 -11.21
CA GLY A 199 7.16 -3.88 -10.67
C GLY A 199 7.63 -4.21 -9.28
N ARG A 200 8.43 -3.30 -8.73
CA ARG A 200 8.97 -3.37 -7.38
C ARG A 200 8.98 -2.00 -6.73
N ALA A 201 8.93 -2.00 -5.40
CA ALA A 201 9.11 -0.81 -4.58
C ALA A 201 9.98 -1.13 -3.37
N VAL A 202 10.71 -0.13 -2.89
CA VAL A 202 11.44 -0.18 -1.63
C VAL A 202 11.00 1.01 -0.78
N ASP A 203 10.32 0.73 0.32
CA ASP A 203 10.02 1.72 1.34
C ASP A 203 11.15 1.74 2.35
N GLU A 204 11.86 2.86 2.45
CA GLU A 204 12.87 3.10 3.47
C GLU A 204 12.29 3.99 4.57
N LEU A 205 12.07 3.41 5.74
CA LEU A 205 11.60 4.10 6.93
C LEU A 205 12.83 4.43 7.80
N ARG A 206 13.00 5.71 8.11
CA ARG A 206 14.10 6.23 8.93
C ARG A 206 13.54 7.09 10.05
N LEU A 207 13.91 6.78 11.28
CA LEU A 207 13.64 7.65 12.42
C LEU A 207 14.66 8.79 12.42
N THR A 208 14.18 10.02 12.27
CA THR A 208 15.02 11.23 12.38
C THR A 208 15.02 11.80 13.79
N SER A 209 14.03 11.42 14.60
CA SER A 209 13.92 11.68 16.04
C SER A 209 13.00 10.61 16.66
N GLY A 210 12.84 10.60 17.98
CA GLY A 210 11.95 9.64 18.66
C GLY A 210 10.46 9.74 18.24
N ASP A 211 10.07 10.90 17.71
CA ASP A 211 8.69 11.23 17.32
C ASP A 211 8.51 11.50 15.82
N THR A 212 9.58 11.46 15.02
CA THR A 212 9.51 11.76 13.58
C THR A 212 10.12 10.62 12.77
N MET A 213 9.34 10.15 11.79
CA MET A 213 9.74 9.13 10.84
C MET A 213 9.64 9.69 9.43
N VAL A 214 10.66 9.42 8.61
CA VAL A 214 10.68 9.74 7.19
C VAL A 214 10.57 8.44 6.42
N LEU A 215 9.59 8.35 5.53
CA LEU A 215 9.46 7.29 4.55
C LEU A 215 9.97 7.82 3.20
N THR A 216 10.89 7.09 2.58
CA THR A 216 11.27 7.30 1.19
C THR A 216 10.90 6.06 0.42
N CYS A 217 9.99 6.18 -0.54
CA CYS A 217 9.61 5.08 -1.42
C CYS A 217 10.32 5.26 -2.76
N LYS A 218 11.00 4.21 -3.21
CA LYS A 218 11.58 4.12 -4.56
C LYS A 218 10.91 2.99 -5.30
N ALA A 219 10.39 3.24 -6.49
CA ALA A 219 9.69 2.22 -7.26
C ALA A 219 10.12 2.20 -8.72
N SER A 220 9.97 1.03 -9.34
CA SER A 220 10.31 0.80 -10.74
C SER A 220 9.37 -0.24 -11.33
N VAL A 221 9.03 -0.08 -12.60
CA VAL A 221 8.30 -1.09 -13.38
C VAL A 221 9.28 -2.03 -14.07
N PHE A 222 8.87 -3.28 -14.27
CA PHE A 222 9.59 -4.23 -15.11
C PHE A 222 9.09 -4.11 -16.55
N SER A 223 10.02 -4.24 -17.51
CA SER A 223 9.64 -4.32 -18.91
C SER A 223 8.86 -5.62 -19.17
N ARG A 224 7.90 -5.61 -20.11
CA ARG A 224 7.10 -6.81 -20.43
C ARG A 224 7.93 -8.00 -20.93
N GLU A 225 9.12 -7.71 -21.44
CA GLU A 225 10.09 -8.67 -21.94
C GLU A 225 10.91 -9.30 -20.79
N GLU A 226 11.00 -8.63 -19.63
CA GLU A 226 11.50 -9.19 -18.37
C GLU A 226 10.45 -10.09 -17.73
N SER A 227 10.28 -11.27 -18.34
CA SER A 227 9.57 -12.37 -17.72
C SER A 227 10.46 -12.98 -16.64
N GLN A 228 10.41 -12.38 -15.44
CA GLN A 228 11.13 -12.72 -14.20
C GLN A 228 12.47 -12.00 -14.00
N PRO A 229 12.75 -11.54 -12.77
CA PRO A 229 14.07 -11.06 -12.39
C PRO A 229 15.08 -12.21 -12.45
N SER A 230 15.80 -12.34 -13.55
CA SER A 230 17.05 -13.10 -13.56
C SER A 230 18.05 -12.34 -12.68
N ALA A 231 18.57 -13.00 -11.65
CA ALA A 231 19.35 -12.42 -10.54
C ALA A 231 20.70 -11.73 -10.89
N GLY A 232 20.95 -11.43 -12.17
CA GLY A 232 22.19 -10.79 -12.64
C GLY A 232 22.00 -9.85 -13.84
N GLY A 233 20.77 -9.49 -14.21
CA GLY A 233 20.53 -8.50 -15.25
C GLY A 233 20.83 -7.10 -14.72
N SER A 234 21.63 -6.32 -15.44
CA SER A 234 21.72 -4.87 -15.23
C SER A 234 20.32 -4.28 -15.20
N ASP A 235 19.97 -3.56 -14.13
CA ASP A 235 18.69 -2.87 -13.92
C ASP A 235 18.36 -1.97 -15.12
N GLN A 236 17.66 -2.51 -16.12
CA GLN A 236 17.05 -1.73 -17.20
C GLN A 236 15.58 -1.52 -16.88
N SER A 237 15.32 -0.79 -15.78
CA SER A 237 13.96 -0.36 -15.47
C SER A 237 13.48 0.60 -16.56
N SER A 238 12.31 0.33 -17.14
CA SER A 238 11.69 1.23 -18.14
C SER A 238 11.20 2.56 -17.53
N GLY A 239 11.14 2.65 -16.20
CA GLY A 239 10.91 3.88 -15.47
C GLY A 239 11.14 3.68 -13.98
N ALA A 240 11.44 4.77 -13.28
CA ALA A 240 11.57 4.80 -11.83
C ALA A 240 10.95 6.08 -11.26
N ALA A 241 10.35 5.97 -10.07
CA ALA A 241 9.76 7.08 -9.34
C ALA A 241 10.23 7.05 -7.88
N THR A 242 10.37 8.22 -7.27
CA THR A 242 10.69 8.35 -5.86
C THR A 242 9.78 9.38 -5.22
N PHE A 243 9.19 9.05 -4.07
CA PHE A 243 8.50 10.05 -3.25
C PHE A 243 8.94 9.95 -1.80
N ARG A 244 8.72 11.04 -1.06
CA ARG A 244 9.12 11.18 0.34
C ARG A 244 7.95 11.68 1.16
N SER A 245 7.70 11.03 2.29
CA SER A 245 6.65 11.39 3.24
C SER A 245 7.22 11.51 4.65
N VAL A 246 6.67 12.43 5.43
CA VAL A 246 7.05 12.65 6.83
C VAL A 246 5.88 12.28 7.73
N TYR A 247 6.17 11.52 8.79
CA TYR A 247 5.20 11.08 9.78
C TYR A 247 5.60 11.54 11.17
N ARG A 248 4.59 11.79 12.01
CA ARG A 248 4.74 12.08 13.44
C ARG A 248 4.11 10.99 14.27
N ARG A 249 4.80 10.57 15.33
CA ARG A 249 4.25 9.61 16.30
C ARG A 249 3.02 10.23 16.96
N SER A 250 1.91 9.48 16.98
CA SER A 250 0.73 9.87 17.74
C SER A 250 1.00 9.68 19.22
N THR A 251 0.78 10.73 20.02
CA THR A 251 0.85 10.70 21.48
C THR A 251 -0.51 10.40 22.12
N ALA A 252 -1.57 10.25 21.30
CA ALA A 252 -2.89 9.97 21.81
C ALA A 252 -2.86 8.63 22.56
N PRO A 253 -3.45 8.55 23.76
CA PRO A 253 -3.57 7.29 24.47
C PRO A 253 -4.27 6.29 23.55
N GLN A 254 -3.71 5.09 23.43
CA GLN A 254 -4.39 3.99 22.75
C GLN A 254 -5.69 3.73 23.51
N SER A 255 -6.82 4.20 22.95
CA SER A 255 -8.13 3.82 23.46
C SER A 255 -8.29 2.33 23.18
N GLY A 256 -8.09 1.53 24.24
CA GLY A 256 -8.28 0.08 24.22
C GLY A 256 -9.72 -0.35 24.02
#